data_AF-A0A2S5DE74-F1
#
_entry.id   AF-A0A2S5DE74-F1
#
_cell.length_a   1.000
_cell.length_b   1.000
_cell.length_c   1.000
_cell.angle_alpha   90.00
_cell.angle_beta   90.00
_cell.angle_gamma   90.00
#
_symmetry.space_group_name_H-M   'P 1'
#
loop_
_entity.id
_entity.type
_entity.pdbx_description
1 polymer ?
#
loop_
_entity_poly.entity_id
_entity_poly.type
_entity_poly.pdbx_seq_one_letter_code
_entity_poly.pdbx_strand_id
1 'polypeptide(L)' 'MKIAEEDFALDVIDGEPAIIVMLNMLGQAGSEWEGSPVFGKSYLLELIGRSLEHNVILAEDIQGLIRKADRLTPPTT' A
#
# COMPACT_ATOMS: atom_id res chain seq x y z
N MET A 1 -9.37 9.18 0.78
CA MET A 1 -9.91 8.36 -0.31
C MET A 1 -10.18 7.00 0.29
N LYS A 2 -11.40 6.50 0.16
CA LYS A 2 -11.82 5.18 0.68
C LYS A 2 -11.79 4.20 -0.48
N ILE A 3 -11.21 3.02 -0.29
CA ILE A 3 -11.21 1.95 -1.30
C ILE A 3 -12.46 1.11 -1.00
N ALA A 4 -13.45 1.13 -1.89
CA ALA A 4 -14.67 0.34 -1.76
C ALA A 4 -14.40 -1.15 -2.04
N GLU A 5 -15.29 -2.04 -1.64
CA GLU A 5 -15.11 -3.49 -1.88
C GLU A 5 -15.12 -3.85 -3.37
N GLU A 6 -15.81 -3.05 -4.19
CA GLU A 6 -15.79 -3.17 -5.66
C GLU A 6 -14.52 -2.62 -6.32
N ASP A 7 -13.68 -1.87 -5.60
CA ASP A 7 -12.45 -1.27 -6.12
C ASP A 7 -11.25 -2.21 -6.07
N PHE A 8 -11.39 -3.38 -5.43
CA PHE A 8 -10.32 -4.38 -5.32
C PHE A 8 -10.82 -5.81 -5.44
N ALA A 9 -9.89 -6.72 -5.67
CA ALA A 9 -10.09 -8.16 -5.58
C ALA A 9 -8.99 -8.79 -4.70
N LEU A 10 -9.26 -10.00 -4.22
CA LEU A 10 -8.31 -10.81 -3.46
C LEU A 10 -7.95 -12.04 -4.27
N ASP A 11 -6.69 -12.41 -4.26
CA ASP A 11 -6.22 -13.63 -4.93
C ASP A 11 -4.95 -14.17 -4.26
N VAL A 12 -4.40 -15.24 -4.81
CA VAL A 12 -3.07 -15.76 -4.51
C VAL A 12 -2.22 -15.69 -5.78
N ILE A 13 -1.18 -14.85 -5.76
CA ILE A 13 -0.25 -14.69 -6.89
C ILE A 13 1.10 -15.25 -6.47
N ASP A 14 1.64 -16.16 -7.28
CA ASP A 14 2.93 -16.83 -7.00
C ASP A 14 3.02 -17.49 -5.61
N GLY A 15 1.87 -17.92 -5.06
CA GLY A 15 1.77 -18.55 -3.74
C GLY A 15 1.60 -17.57 -2.57
N GLU A 16 1.54 -16.27 -2.82
CA GLU A 16 1.36 -15.24 -1.81
C GLU A 16 -0.04 -14.60 -1.88
N PRO A 17 -0.70 -14.35 -0.73
CA PRO A 17 -1.93 -13.56 -0.69
C PRO A 17 -1.72 -12.18 -1.32
N ALA A 18 -2.64 -11.76 -2.18
CA ALA A 18 -2.55 -10.51 -2.91
C ALA A 18 -3.86 -9.72 -2.84
N ILE A 19 -3.73 -8.40 -2.73
CA ILE A 19 -4.81 -7.44 -3.01
C ILE A 19 -4.56 -6.81 -4.37
N ILE A 20 -5.52 -7.00 -5.28
CA ILE A 20 -5.44 -6.52 -6.66
C ILE A 20 -6.31 -5.28 -6.74
N VAL A 21 -5.69 -4.14 -7.09
CA VAL A 21 -6.38 -2.86 -7.24
C VAL A 21 -6.28 -2.36 -8.67
N MET A 22 -7.32 -1.66 -9.13
CA MET A 22 -7.20 -0.92 -10.40
C MET A 22 -6.33 0.32 -10.22
N LEU A 23 -5.47 0.57 -11.23
CA LEU A 23 -4.69 1.80 -11.35
C LEU A 23 -5.61 2.99 -11.67
N ASN A 24 -6.22 3.55 -10.64
CA ASN A 24 -7.17 4.67 -10.78
C ASN A 24 -6.55 6.05 -10.49
N MET A 25 -5.30 6.10 -10.04
CA MET A 25 -4.56 7.34 -9.80
C MET A 25 -3.29 7.37 -10.65
N LEU A 26 -3.36 8.10 -11.75
CA LEU A 26 -2.22 8.39 -12.60
C LEU A 26 -1.80 9.86 -12.43
N GLY A 27 -0.52 10.14 -12.61
CA GLY A 27 -0.04 11.51 -12.69
C GLY A 27 -0.74 12.25 -13.82
N GLN A 28 -1.15 13.49 -13.53
CA GLN A 28 -1.94 14.28 -14.45
C GLN A 28 -1.15 14.68 -15.70
N ALA A 29 -1.86 14.89 -16.80
CA ALA A 29 -1.28 15.41 -18.03
C ALA A 29 -0.59 16.76 -17.78
N GLY A 30 0.62 16.91 -18.30
CA GLY A 30 1.49 18.06 -18.10
C GLY A 30 2.28 18.07 -16.79
N SER A 31 2.16 17.04 -15.93
CA SER A 31 3.01 16.89 -14.74
C SER A 31 4.28 16.12 -15.04
N GLU A 32 5.32 16.29 -14.21
CA GLU A 32 6.56 15.48 -14.30
C GLU A 32 6.29 13.97 -14.12
N TRP A 33 5.14 13.61 -13.55
CA TRP A 33 4.72 12.24 -13.25
C TRP A 33 3.64 11.73 -14.20
N GLU A 34 3.39 12.42 -15.32
CA GLU A 34 2.32 12.08 -16.27
C GLU A 34 2.34 10.58 -16.62
N GLY A 35 1.18 9.93 -16.48
CA GLY A 35 1.00 8.51 -16.77
C GLY A 35 1.61 7.54 -15.74
N SER A 36 2.32 8.03 -14.73
CA SER A 36 2.86 7.20 -13.65
C SER A 36 1.79 6.88 -12.60
N PRO A 37 1.78 5.68 -11.99
CA PRO A 37 0.97 5.41 -10.82
C PRO A 37 1.31 6.34 -9.66
N VAL A 38 0.29 6.95 -9.05
CA VAL A 38 0.46 7.87 -7.91
C VAL A 38 -0.26 7.32 -6.69
N PHE A 39 0.50 7.02 -5.63
CA PHE A 39 -0.05 6.53 -4.37
C PHE A 39 0.11 7.57 -3.27
N GLY A 40 -0.95 8.34 -3.03
CA GLY A 40 -0.98 9.30 -1.93
C GLY A 40 -1.04 8.63 -0.56
N LYS A 41 -0.61 9.34 0.50
CA LYS A 41 -0.64 8.85 1.90
C LYS A 41 -1.97 8.19 2.27
N SER A 42 -3.09 8.86 1.99
CA SER A 42 -4.41 8.35 2.39
C SER A 42 -4.78 7.06 1.67
N TYR A 43 -4.35 6.89 0.41
CA TYR A 43 -4.57 5.66 -0.33
C TYR A 43 -3.71 4.51 0.21
N LEU A 44 -2.44 4.78 0.50
CA LEU A 44 -1.54 3.78 1.08
C LEU A 44 -2.06 3.27 2.44
N LEU A 45 -2.53 4.17 3.30
CA LEU A 45 -3.10 3.78 4.59
C LEU A 45 -4.38 2.94 4.43
N GLU A 46 -5.24 3.30 3.49
CA GLU A 46 -6.45 2.53 3.19
C GLU A 46 -6.11 1.15 2.62
N LEU A 47 -5.14 1.07 1.71
CA LEU A 47 -4.68 -0.19 1.13
C LEU A 47 -4.10 -1.11 2.21
N ILE A 48 -3.28 -0.59 3.11
CA ILE A 48 -2.78 -1.34 4.27
C ILE A 48 -3.95 -1.81 5.16
N GLY A 49 -4.93 -0.93 5.41
CA GLY A 49 -6.11 -1.27 6.20
C GLY A 49 -6.90 -2.44 5.61
N ARG A 50 -7.18 -2.41 4.31
CA ARG A 50 -7.85 -3.51 3.59
C ARG A 50 -7.01 -4.78 3.57
N SER A 51 -5.69 -4.67 3.36
CA SER A 51 -4.79 -5.82 3.42
C SER A 51 -4.80 -6.50 4.78
N LEU A 52 -4.87 -5.73 5.88
CA LEU A 52 -4.99 -6.29 7.23
C LEU A 52 -6.36 -6.93 7.46
N GLU A 53 -7.45 -6.26 7.05
CA GLU A 53 -8.83 -6.78 7.17
C GLU A 53 -8.99 -8.16 6.51
N HIS A 54 -8.30 -8.37 5.38
CA HIS A 54 -8.39 -9.61 4.61
C HIS A 54 -7.21 -10.57 4.82
N ASN A 55 -6.33 -10.31 5.78
CA ASN A 55 -5.12 -11.12 6.08
C ASN A 55 -4.17 -11.30 4.88
N VAL A 56 -4.15 -10.33 3.95
CA VAL A 56 -3.13 -10.23 2.90
C VAL A 56 -1.79 -9.81 3.51
N ILE A 57 -1.84 -8.91 4.50
CA ILE A 57 -0.71 -8.54 5.35
C ILE A 57 -1.12 -8.88 6.78
N LEU A 58 -0.18 -9.40 7.58
CA LEU A 58 -0.40 -9.63 9.00
C LEU A 58 0.11 -8.44 9.82
N ALA A 59 -0.47 -8.23 11.00
CA ALA A 59 -0.04 -7.17 11.91
C ALA A 59 1.46 -7.30 12.29
N GLU A 60 1.97 -8.53 12.38
CA GLU A 60 3.37 -8.82 12.67
C GLU A 60 4.33 -8.37 11.57
N ASP A 61 3.92 -8.42 10.29
CA ASP A 61 4.71 -7.93 9.16
C ASP A 61 4.94 -6.42 9.29
N ILE A 62 3.88 -5.66 9.65
CA ILE A 62 3.96 -4.22 9.89
C ILE A 62 4.88 -3.90 11.07
N GLN A 63 4.77 -4.65 12.18
CA GLN A 63 5.66 -4.46 13.33
C GLN A 63 7.13 -4.75 12.97
N GLY A 64 7.36 -5.77 12.13
CA GLY A 64 8.69 -6.06 11.58
C GLY A 64 9.25 -4.90 10.76
N LEU A 65 8.42 -4.30 9.91
CA LEU A 65 8.79 -3.12 9.10
C LEU A 65 9.12 -1.90 9.96
N ILE A 66 8.30 -1.59 10.98
CA ILE A 66 8.54 -0.45 11.89
C ILE A 66 9.89 -0.61 12.59
N ARG A 67 10.16 -1.78 13.18
CA ARG A 67 11.45 -2.06 13.85
C ARG A 67 12.64 -1.92 12.91
N LYS A 68 12.49 -2.26 11.63
CA LYS A 68 13.54 -2.10 10.63
C LYS A 68 13.76 -0.63 10.28
N ALA A 69 12.70 0.16 10.18
CA ALA A 69 12.78 1.60 9.93
C ALA A 69 13.48 2.34 11.08
N ASP A 70 13.16 2.01 12.33
CA ASP A 70 13.77 2.63 13.51
C ASP A 70 15.29 2.39 13.58
N ARG A 71 15.76 1.25 13.06
CA ARG A 71 17.20 0.94 12.96
C ARG A 71 17.92 1.75 11.89
N LEU A 72 17.20 2.28 10.91
CA LEU A 72 17.75 3.09 9.82
C LEU A 72 17.80 4.58 10.16
N THR A 73 17.06 5.03 11.17
CA THR A 73 17.18 6.38 11.74
C THR A 73 18.27 6.39 12.83
N PRO A 74 19.45 7.01 12.60
CA PRO A 74 20.44 7.16 13.65
C PRO A 74 19.88 8.06 14.77
N PRO A 75 20.31 7.87 16.04
CA PRO A 75 19.86 8.70 17.14
C PRO A 75 20.25 10.16 16.87
N THR A 76 19.25 11.04 16.84
CA THR A 76 19.46 12.50 16.81
C THR A 76 20.23 12.88 18.06
N THR A 77 21.50 13.27 17.88
CA THR A 77 22.39 13.75 18.95
C THR A 77 22.18 15.25 19.14
#